data_AF-A0A2E4BZQ4-F1
#
_entry.id   AF-A0A2E4BZQ4-F1
#
_cell.length_a   1.000
_cell.length_b   1.000
_cell.length_c   1.000
_cell.angle_alpha   90.00
_cell.angle_beta   90.00
_cell.angle_gamma   90.00
#
_symmetry.space_group_name_H-M   'P 1'
#
loop_
_entity.id
_entity.type
_entity.pdbx_description
1 polymer ?
#
loop_
_entity_poly.entity_id
_entity_poly.type
_entity_poly.pdbx_seq_one_letter_code
_entity_poly.pdbx_strand_id
1 'polypeptide(L)'
;MEVIVKCPSCNAALPVKASEKLNEIACGSCQKVIALTITPAVATDTSVDTCPMCTGKDFYIRKDFDPKVGLAFVILGATVSAVFYYFGMDLTAYGVLAVAVFVDLAVYRRLGDVTICYRCQAEFRGHFKQMAESFDLHTADVLEAEYAKQAGR
;
A
#
# COMPACT_ATOMS: atom_id res chain seq x y z
N MET A 1 4.43 13.59 -5.33
CA MET A 1 4.06 12.37 -4.59
C MET A 1 2.96 12.61 -3.58
N GLU A 2 2.11 11.60 -3.42
CA GLU A 2 1.11 11.47 -2.36
C GLU A 2 1.66 10.54 -1.28
N VAL A 3 1.55 10.95 -0.03
CA VAL A 3 2.02 10.19 1.13
C VAL A 3 0.84 9.93 2.05
N ILE A 4 0.54 8.67 2.33
CA ILE A 4 -0.50 8.29 3.28
C ILE A 4 0.19 7.90 4.58
N VAL A 5 0.03 8.73 5.61
CA VAL A 5 0.55 8.43 6.95
C VAL A 5 -0.56 7.88 7.85
N LYS A 6 -0.21 7.09 8.85
CA LYS A 6 -1.18 6.57 9.84
C LYS A 6 -1.09 7.35 11.14
N CYS A 7 -2.24 7.74 11.68
CA CYS A 7 -2.30 8.42 12.97
C CYS A 7 -1.73 7.49 14.06
N PRO A 8 -0.79 7.95 14.89
CA PRO A 8 -0.22 7.10 15.93
C PRO A 8 -1.18 6.78 17.07
N SER A 9 -2.33 7.49 17.17
CA SER A 9 -3.30 7.33 18.25
C SER A 9 -4.54 6.55 17.84
N CYS A 10 -5.10 6.81 16.66
CA CYS A 10 -6.35 6.19 16.21
C CYS A 10 -6.20 5.37 14.92
N ASN A 11 -4.98 5.27 14.39
CA ASN A 11 -4.67 4.54 13.15
C ASN A 11 -5.41 5.03 11.89
N ALA A 12 -6.05 6.21 11.95
CA ALA A 12 -6.67 6.83 10.78
C ALA A 12 -5.61 7.13 9.71
N ALA A 13 -5.94 6.85 8.45
CA ALA A 13 -5.11 7.20 7.32
C ALA A 13 -5.26 8.71 7.01
N LEU A 14 -4.14 9.42 6.94
CA LEU A 14 -4.09 10.84 6.60
C LEU A 14 -3.33 11.01 5.28
N PRO A 15 -4.01 11.39 4.18
CA PRO A 15 -3.33 11.74 2.95
C PRO A 15 -2.62 13.08 3.10
N VAL A 16 -1.35 13.12 2.70
CA VAL A 16 -0.47 14.28 2.75
C VAL A 16 0.14 14.49 1.36
N LYS A 17 0.03 15.70 0.83
CA LYS A 17 0.77 16.10 -0.37
C LYS A 17 2.15 16.57 0.02
N ALA A 18 3.19 15.83 -0.36
CA ALA A 18 4.57 16.16 0.00
C ALA A 18 5.04 17.53 -0.53
N SER A 19 4.40 18.05 -1.58
CA SER A 19 4.73 19.36 -2.19
C SER A 19 4.44 20.56 -1.29
N GLU A 20 3.56 20.43 -0.31
CA GLU A 20 3.05 21.57 0.48
C GLU A 20 3.96 21.98 1.64
N LYS A 21 5.14 21.34 1.84
CA LYS A 21 6.07 21.60 2.96
C LYS A 21 5.35 21.83 4.29
N LEU A 22 4.50 20.86 4.65
CA LEU A 22 3.79 20.89 5.91
C LEU A 22 4.66 20.28 7.02
N ASN A 23 4.93 21.06 8.08
CA ASN A 23 5.71 20.57 9.23
C ASN A 23 4.84 19.82 10.25
N GLU A 24 3.51 20.00 10.18
CA GLU A 24 2.57 19.39 11.13
C GLU A 24 1.23 19.13 10.44
N ILE A 25 0.57 18.02 10.79
CA ILE A 25 -0.80 17.73 10.37
C ILE A 25 -1.66 17.37 11.59
N ALA A 26 -2.87 17.92 11.65
CA ALA A 26 -3.87 17.55 12.64
C ALA A 26 -4.71 16.36 12.14
N CYS A 27 -4.90 15.35 12.97
CA CYS A 27 -5.78 14.24 12.64
C CYS A 27 -7.25 14.66 12.66
N GLY A 28 -7.97 14.48 11.54
CA GLY A 28 -9.40 14.79 11.47
C GLY A 28 -10.28 13.92 12.38
N SER A 29 -9.78 12.78 12.87
CA SER A 29 -10.53 11.86 13.74
C SER A 29 -10.28 12.11 15.23
N CYS A 30 -9.02 12.21 15.66
CA CYS A 30 -8.66 12.35 17.07
C CYS A 30 -8.04 13.71 17.43
N GLN A 31 -7.95 14.64 16.47
CA GLN A 31 -7.38 15.99 16.62
C GLN A 31 -5.93 16.05 17.09
N LYS A 32 -5.24 14.91 17.21
CA LYS A 32 -3.83 14.86 17.57
C LYS A 32 -2.98 15.52 16.47
N VAL A 33 -2.11 16.45 16.88
CA VAL A 33 -1.12 17.07 16.00
C VAL A 33 0.06 16.12 15.84
N ILE A 34 0.45 15.88 14.59
CA ILE A 34 1.53 14.98 14.20
C ILE A 34 2.58 15.83 13.48
N ALA A 35 3.79 15.88 14.01
CA ALA A 35 4.91 16.53 13.33
C ALA A 35 5.37 15.69 12.13
N LEU A 36 5.66 16.35 11.03
CA LEU A 36 6.14 15.77 9.78
C LEU A 36 7.44 16.44 9.37
N THR A 37 8.44 15.64 9.00
CA THR A 37 9.74 16.10 8.52
C THR A 37 9.90 15.73 7.06
N ILE A 38 9.40 16.57 6.16
CA ILE A 38 9.46 16.31 4.71
C ILE A 38 10.84 16.71 4.17
N THR A 39 11.59 15.72 3.66
CA THR A 39 12.88 15.96 2.98
C THR A 39 12.66 16.55 1.59
N PRO A 40 13.65 17.27 1.03
CA PRO A 40 13.54 17.81 -0.32
C PRO A 40 13.34 16.72 -1.38
N ALA A 41 13.96 15.55 -1.24
CA ALA A 41 13.81 14.43 -2.19
C ALA A 41 12.36 13.92 -2.24
N VAL A 42 11.69 13.86 -1.08
CA VAL A 42 10.27 13.51 -0.92
C VAL A 42 9.38 14.66 -1.43
N ALA A 43 9.75 15.92 -1.21
CA ALA A 43 8.99 17.05 -1.74
C ALA A 43 9.03 17.15 -3.28
N THR A 44 10.16 16.81 -3.90
CA THR A 44 10.38 16.93 -5.36
C THR A 44 10.07 15.66 -6.15
N ASP A 45 9.47 14.64 -5.53
CA ASP A 45 9.13 13.37 -6.19
C ASP A 45 10.35 12.67 -6.83
N THR A 46 11.53 12.83 -6.23
CA THR A 46 12.78 12.33 -6.81
C THR A 46 13.13 10.94 -6.25
N SER A 47 13.04 10.79 -4.93
CA SER A 47 13.23 9.52 -4.21
C SER A 47 12.62 9.58 -2.81
N VAL A 48 12.39 8.41 -2.23
CA VAL A 48 12.00 8.26 -0.82
C VAL A 48 13.25 7.89 -0.03
N ASP A 49 13.88 8.88 0.58
CA ASP A 49 15.12 8.74 1.35
C ASP A 49 14.85 8.56 2.85
N THR A 50 13.88 9.30 3.38
CA THR A 50 13.54 9.32 4.81
C THR A 50 12.03 9.45 4.99
N CYS A 51 11.47 8.71 5.94
CA CYS A 51 10.04 8.76 6.23
C CYS A 51 9.70 10.07 6.94
N PRO A 52 8.71 10.85 6.47
CA PRO A 52 8.37 12.13 7.10
C PRO A 52 7.72 11.96 8.48
N MET A 53 7.20 10.78 8.81
CA MET A 53 6.52 10.53 10.09
C MET A 53 7.45 9.94 11.16
N CYS A 54 8.24 8.92 10.84
CA CYS A 54 9.11 8.24 11.81
C CYS A 54 10.61 8.50 11.60
N THR A 55 10.99 9.27 10.58
CA THR A 55 12.40 9.53 10.19
C THR A 55 13.25 8.29 9.89
N GLY A 56 12.62 7.12 9.77
CA GLY A 56 13.28 5.87 9.35
C GLY A 56 13.64 5.89 7.86
N LYS A 57 14.58 5.02 7.49
CA LYS A 57 15.07 4.86 6.11
C LYS A 57 14.79 3.47 5.52
N ASP A 58 14.13 2.63 6.29
CA ASP A 58 13.80 1.26 5.91
C ASP A 58 12.46 1.25 5.19
N PHE A 59 12.50 0.91 3.90
CA PHE A 59 11.32 0.84 3.04
C PHE A 59 11.30 -0.48 2.27
N TYR A 60 10.10 -0.88 1.85
CA TYR A 60 9.89 -1.98 0.92
C TYR A 60 8.92 -1.57 -0.18
N ILE A 61 8.99 -2.27 -1.31
CA ILE A 61 8.09 -2.07 -2.45
C ILE A 61 7.02 -3.16 -2.46
N ARG A 62 5.79 -2.76 -2.80
CA ARG A 62 4.67 -3.66 -3.08
C ARG A 62 3.85 -3.13 -4.25
N LYS A 63 3.14 -4.00 -4.97
CA LYS A 63 2.12 -3.57 -5.94
C LYS A 63 0.94 -2.89 -5.24
N ASP A 64 0.50 -1.75 -5.77
CA ASP A 64 -0.67 -1.00 -5.28
C ASP A 64 -1.98 -1.67 -5.68
N PHE A 65 -2.23 -2.84 -5.10
CA PHE A 65 -3.42 -3.63 -5.35
C PHE A 65 -4.52 -3.29 -4.35
N ASP A 66 -5.69 -2.87 -4.84
CA ASP A 66 -6.90 -2.78 -4.02
C ASP A 66 -7.50 -4.17 -3.79
N PRO A 67 -7.47 -4.71 -2.56
CA PRO A 67 -8.01 -6.04 -2.27
C PRO A 67 -9.50 -6.16 -2.57
N LYS A 68 -10.28 -5.06 -2.49
CA LYS A 68 -11.72 -5.08 -2.74
C LYS A 68 -12.01 -5.30 -4.22
N VAL A 69 -11.27 -4.63 -5.09
CA VAL A 69 -11.40 -4.80 -6.55
C VAL A 69 -11.02 -6.23 -6.93
N GLY A 70 -9.88 -6.71 -6.43
CA GLY A 70 -9.44 -8.08 -6.62
C GLY A 70 -10.47 -9.12 -6.21
N LEU A 71 -10.99 -8.99 -4.99
CA LEU A 71 -12.00 -9.89 -4.45
C LEU A 71 -13.29 -9.87 -5.28
N ALA A 72 -13.72 -8.70 -5.75
CA ALA A 72 -14.90 -8.58 -6.60
C ALA A 72 -14.74 -9.36 -7.92
N PHE A 73 -13.57 -9.29 -8.56
CA PHE A 73 -13.27 -10.06 -9.77
C PHE A 73 -13.29 -11.57 -9.54
N VAL A 74 -12.69 -12.03 -8.42
CA VAL A 74 -12.69 -13.45 -8.05
C VAL A 74 -14.12 -13.95 -7.82
N ILE A 75 -14.94 -13.22 -7.06
CA ILE A 75 -16.34 -13.59 -6.80
C ILE A 75 -17.14 -13.64 -8.11
N LEU A 76 -16.95 -12.66 -8.99
CA LEU A 76 -17.63 -12.62 -10.28
C LEU A 76 -17.25 -13.83 -11.14
N GLY A 77 -15.95 -14.10 -11.30
CA GLY A 77 -15.46 -15.24 -12.08
C GLY A 77 -15.95 -16.59 -11.54
N ALA A 78 -15.92 -16.76 -10.22
CA ALA A 78 -16.42 -17.96 -9.55
C ALA A 78 -17.93 -18.13 -9.75
N THR A 79 -18.70 -17.06 -9.62
CA THR A 79 -20.17 -17.10 -9.79
C THR A 79 -20.54 -17.46 -11.23
N VAL A 80 -19.90 -16.83 -12.23
CA VAL A 80 -20.14 -17.15 -13.65
C VAL A 80 -19.75 -18.60 -13.95
N SER A 81 -18.61 -19.06 -13.46
CA SER A 81 -18.17 -20.45 -13.62
C SER A 81 -19.17 -21.43 -13.00
N ALA A 82 -19.65 -21.17 -11.78
CA ALA A 82 -20.62 -22.00 -11.09
C ALA A 82 -21.96 -22.10 -11.84
N VAL A 83 -22.42 -21.01 -12.47
CA VAL A 83 -23.62 -21.02 -13.32
C VAL A 83 -23.44 -21.95 -14.52
N PHE A 84 -22.32 -21.85 -15.25
CA PHE A 84 -22.06 -22.75 -16.38
C PHE A 84 -21.91 -24.21 -15.95
N TYR A 85 -21.31 -24.44 -14.79
CA TYR A 85 -21.20 -25.77 -14.20
C TYR A 85 -22.58 -26.37 -13.87
N TYR A 86 -23.49 -25.57 -13.33
CA TYR A 86 -24.86 -25.99 -13.04
C TYR A 86 -25.63 -26.47 -14.29
N PHE A 87 -25.34 -25.88 -15.46
CA PHE A 87 -25.92 -26.32 -16.74
C PHE A 87 -25.19 -27.50 -17.40
N GLY A 88 -24.21 -28.11 -16.71
CA GLY A 88 -23.42 -29.24 -17.23
C GLY A 88 -22.39 -28.85 -18.29
N MET A 89 -22.05 -27.56 -18.40
CA MET A 89 -21.09 -27.03 -19.37
C MET A 89 -19.69 -26.96 -18.76
N ASP A 90 -19.14 -28.11 -18.34
CA ASP A 90 -17.90 -28.19 -17.57
C ASP A 90 -16.71 -27.51 -18.27
N LEU A 91 -16.55 -27.75 -19.58
CA LEU A 91 -15.46 -27.17 -20.36
C LEU A 91 -15.56 -25.63 -20.40
N THR A 92 -16.78 -25.10 -20.50
CA THR A 92 -17.03 -23.64 -20.47
C THR A 92 -16.78 -23.07 -19.08
N ALA A 93 -17.21 -23.76 -18.01
CA ALA A 93 -16.97 -23.36 -16.63
C ALA A 93 -15.48 -23.21 -16.33
N TYR A 94 -14.65 -24.19 -16.75
CA TYR A 94 -13.19 -24.10 -16.62
C TYR A 94 -12.58 -23.04 -17.55
N GLY A 95 -13.11 -22.87 -18.76
CA GLY A 95 -12.69 -21.82 -19.68
C GLY A 95 -12.86 -20.42 -19.09
N VAL A 96 -13.97 -20.15 -18.40
CA VAL A 96 -14.21 -18.87 -17.71
C VAL A 96 -13.16 -18.62 -16.62
N LEU A 97 -12.84 -19.64 -15.81
CA LEU A 97 -11.81 -19.51 -14.77
C LEU A 97 -10.43 -19.26 -15.39
N ALA A 98 -10.09 -19.95 -16.48
CA ALA A 98 -8.85 -19.71 -17.19
C ALA A 98 -8.75 -18.26 -17.70
N VAL A 99 -9.83 -17.74 -18.30
CA VAL A 99 -9.90 -16.33 -18.72
C VAL A 99 -9.74 -15.38 -17.54
N ALA A 100 -10.38 -15.66 -16.41
CA ALA A 100 -10.24 -14.85 -15.20
C ALA A 100 -8.78 -14.77 -14.74
N VAL A 101 -8.04 -15.88 -14.73
CA VAL A 101 -6.60 -15.91 -14.40
C VAL A 101 -5.78 -15.03 -15.37
N PHE A 102 -6.08 -15.07 -16.67
CA PHE A 102 -5.38 -14.21 -17.63
C PHE A 102 -5.68 -12.73 -17.43
N VAL A 103 -6.93 -12.40 -17.10
CA VAL A 103 -7.33 -11.03 -16.78
C VAL A 103 -6.61 -10.55 -15.53
N ASP A 104 -6.59 -11.37 -14.46
CA ASP A 104 -5.88 -11.05 -13.22
C ASP A 104 -4.39 -10.81 -13.47
N LEU A 105 -3.74 -11.66 -14.27
CA LEU A 105 -2.35 -11.50 -14.64
C LEU A 105 -2.11 -10.21 -15.45
N ALA A 106 -3.01 -9.88 -16.37
CA ALA A 106 -2.94 -8.66 -17.16
C ALA A 106 -3.13 -7.40 -16.30
N VAL A 107 -4.05 -7.44 -15.33
CA VAL A 107 -4.25 -6.37 -14.34
C VAL A 107 -3.02 -6.25 -13.44
N TYR A 108 -2.53 -7.37 -12.90
CA TYR A 108 -1.36 -7.40 -12.02
C TYR A 108 -0.12 -6.76 -12.65
N ARG A 109 0.13 -7.02 -13.94
CA ARG A 109 1.23 -6.40 -14.70
C ARG A 109 1.08 -4.89 -14.90
N ARG A 110 -0.15 -4.36 -14.84
CA ARG A 110 -0.44 -2.92 -14.99
C ARG A 110 -0.46 -2.17 -13.66
N LEU A 111 -0.46 -2.87 -12.53
CA LEU A 111 -0.44 -2.24 -11.21
C LEU A 111 0.87 -1.48 -11.01
N GLY A 112 0.73 -0.23 -10.57
CA GLY A 112 1.84 0.58 -10.11
C GLY A 112 2.45 0.01 -8.83
N ASP A 113 3.67 0.44 -8.54
CA ASP A 113 4.37 0.08 -7.33
C ASP A 113 4.19 1.18 -6.27
N VAL A 114 4.00 0.79 -5.02
CA VAL A 114 3.95 1.66 -3.84
C VAL A 114 5.13 1.34 -2.93
N THR A 115 5.81 2.37 -2.44
CA THR A 115 6.86 2.21 -1.42
C THR A 115 6.23 2.38 -0.05
N ILE A 116 6.59 1.52 0.91
CA ILE A 116 6.00 1.50 2.25
C ILE A 116 7.13 1.52 3.28
N CYS A 117 6.98 2.29 4.35
CA CYS A 117 7.93 2.29 5.47
C CYS A 117 7.69 1.10 6.40
N TYR A 118 8.73 0.32 6.73
CA TYR A 118 8.63 -0.82 7.64
C TYR A 118 8.12 -0.44 9.04
N ARG A 119 8.50 0.72 9.56
CA ARG A 119 8.23 1.10 10.96
C ARG A 119 6.81 1.60 11.17
N CYS A 120 6.39 2.58 10.37
CA CYS A 120 5.13 3.28 10.57
C CYS A 120 4.05 2.93 9.54
N GLN A 121 4.39 2.10 8.55
CA GLN A 121 3.49 1.69 7.47
C GLN A 121 2.90 2.88 6.69
N ALA A 122 3.69 3.95 6.55
CA ALA A 122 3.37 5.07 5.67
C ALA A 122 3.58 4.64 4.21
N GLU A 123 2.61 4.97 3.36
CA GLU A 123 2.62 4.62 1.93
C GLU A 123 3.03 5.83 1.09
N PHE A 124 3.89 5.61 0.10
CA PHE A 124 4.39 6.63 -0.81
C PHE A 124 4.00 6.27 -2.24
N ARG A 125 3.17 7.10 -2.85
CA ARG A 125 2.67 6.95 -4.23
C ARG A 125 3.22 8.11 -5.08
N GLY A 126 3.89 7.79 -6.18
CA GLY A 126 4.52 8.80 -7.04
C GLY A 126 5.30 8.19 -8.20
N HIS A 127 5.94 9.06 -8.99
CA HIS A 127 6.72 8.67 -10.18
C HIS A 127 8.23 8.62 -9.91
N PHE A 128 8.64 8.48 -8.66
CA PHE A 128 10.05 8.43 -8.25
C PHE A 128 10.70 7.09 -8.58
N LYS A 129 12.04 7.09 -8.66
CA LYS A 129 12.81 5.85 -8.82
C LYS A 129 12.74 5.05 -7.52
N GLN A 130 12.09 3.90 -7.58
CA GLN A 130 11.99 3.02 -6.42
C GLN A 130 13.30 2.25 -6.24
N MET A 131 13.92 2.43 -5.08
CA MET A 131 15.23 1.87 -4.74
C MET A 131 15.14 0.79 -3.65
N ALA A 132 13.96 0.64 -3.05
CA ALA A 132 13.73 -0.31 -1.97
C ALA A 132 13.60 -1.74 -2.48
N GLU A 133 13.90 -2.70 -1.62
CA GLU A 133 13.75 -4.12 -1.93
C GLU A 133 12.31 -4.60 -1.72
N SER A 134 12.03 -5.84 -2.10
CA SER A 134 10.77 -6.50 -1.77
C SER A 134 10.60 -6.66 -0.26
N PHE A 135 9.35 -6.80 0.18
CA PHE A 135 9.03 -7.05 1.59
C PHE A 135 9.77 -8.27 2.15
N ASP A 136 10.43 -8.10 3.31
CA ASP A 136 11.05 -9.13 4.11
C ASP A 136 10.38 -9.21 5.49
N LEU A 137 9.88 -10.39 5.83
CA LEU A 137 9.09 -10.61 7.05
C LEU A 137 9.94 -10.43 8.31
N HIS A 138 11.18 -10.93 8.31
CA HIS A 138 12.08 -10.81 9.47
C HIS A 138 12.37 -9.33 9.76
N THR A 139 12.68 -8.55 8.72
CA THR A 139 12.93 -7.11 8.84
C THR A 139 11.71 -6.37 9.39
N ALA A 140 10.50 -6.72 8.93
CA ALA A 140 9.26 -6.18 9.46
C ALA A 140 9.09 -6.47 10.95
N ASP A 141 9.19 -7.74 11.37
CA ASP A 141 9.00 -8.13 12.77
C ASP A 141 9.96 -7.41 13.72
N VAL A 142 11.22 -7.25 13.32
CA VAL A 142 12.23 -6.55 14.11
C VAL A 142 11.93 -5.05 14.20
N LEU A 143 11.73 -4.39 13.05
CA LEU A 143 11.58 -2.93 13.00
C LEU A 143 10.25 -2.45 13.58
N GLU A 144 9.18 -3.22 13.44
CA GLU A 144 7.89 -2.91 14.06
C GLU A 144 7.97 -3.02 15.59
N ALA A 145 8.64 -4.05 16.11
CA ALA A 145 8.85 -4.20 17.55
C ALA A 145 9.74 -3.10 18.13
N GLU A 146 10.80 -2.70 17.42
CA GLU A 146 11.65 -1.57 17.81
C GLU A 146 10.87 -0.25 17.84
N TYR A 147 10.07 0.00 16.81
CA TYR A 147 9.27 1.21 16.71
C TYR A 147 8.17 1.26 17.79
N ALA A 148 7.52 0.15 18.10
CA ALA A 148 6.53 0.07 19.19
C ALA A 148 7.14 0.50 20.53
N LYS A 149 8.34 -0.03 20.87
CA LYS A 149 9.09 0.36 22.07
C LYS A 149 9.42 1.85 22.10
N GLN A 150 9.88 2.41 20.99
CA GLN A 150 10.22 3.84 20.89
C GLN A 150 9.00 4.75 20.96
N ALA A 151 7.89 4.33 20.35
CA ALA A 151 6.65 5.09 20.29
C ALA A 151 5.81 4.97 21.58
N GLY A 152 6.24 4.17 22.56
CA GLY A 152 5.50 3.89 23.78
C GLY A 152 4.17 3.19 23.53
N ARG A 153 4.12 2.33 22.50
CA ARG A 153 2.97 1.49 22.17
C ARG A 153 3.17 0.06 22.64
#